data_AF-A0A6A6SDB1-F1
#
_entry.id   AF-A0A6A6SDB1-F1
#
_cell.length_a   1.000
_cell.length_b   1.000
_cell.length_c   1.000
_cell.angle_alpha   90.00
_cell.angle_beta   90.00
_cell.angle_gamma   90.00
#
_symmetry.space_group_name_H-M   'P 1'
#
loop_
_entity.id
_entity.type
_entity.pdbx_description
1 polymer ?
#
loop_
_entity_poly.entity_id
_entity_poly.type
_entity_poly.pdbx_seq_one_letter_code
_entity_poly.pdbx_strand_id
1 'polypeptide(L)'
;MRIKWTCTDAKMFFIGYAGYTTTNIQPEFTRLLADLTTPTSPPTLLFTIFLGANDACYRTPDTENVPLPTFTTNLKTFLDAILTSPSPSLKATKILLITPPPINIPSPETSPQPADFPNPKDSRGYRTYRSKKRYADKVLELANAYTEVSGGRVVGLDFWSAVVDAGLEDQGRGGEVPGSGSGEKYDEDRLPGCGLDTAKEFADGYFTDGLHLGVRGYRV
;
A
#
# COMPACT_ATOMS: atom_id res chain seq x y z
N MET A 1 -14.11 35.56 28.29
CA MET A 1 -13.66 35.26 26.91
C MET A 1 -14.15 33.86 26.56
N ARG A 2 -15.24 33.72 25.79
CA ARG A 2 -15.74 32.42 25.34
C ARG A 2 -15.07 32.11 24.00
N ILE A 3 -14.07 31.23 24.02
CA ILE A 3 -13.53 30.65 22.79
C ILE A 3 -14.59 29.69 22.26
N LYS A 4 -15.22 30.09 21.16
CA LYS A 4 -16.18 29.28 20.41
C LYS A 4 -15.35 28.33 19.56
N TRP A 5 -15.27 27.06 19.96
CA TRP A 5 -14.74 26.01 19.09
C TRP A 5 -15.79 25.76 18.01
N THR A 6 -15.55 26.23 16.79
CA THR A 6 -16.34 25.83 15.63
C THR A 6 -15.82 24.50 15.13
N CYS A 7 -16.67 23.47 15.21
CA CYS A 7 -16.48 22.19 14.54
C CYS A 7 -16.24 22.47 13.05
N THR A 8 -15.05 22.12 12.52
CA THR A 8 -14.78 22.22 11.08
C THR A 8 -15.17 20.92 10.43
N ASP A 9 -16.26 20.93 9.65
CA ASP A 9 -16.60 19.82 8.75
C ASP A 9 -15.46 19.65 7.72
N ALA A 10 -14.64 18.62 7.89
CA ALA A 10 -13.64 18.25 6.89
C ALA A 10 -14.34 17.53 5.74
N LYS A 11 -14.11 17.99 4.51
CA LYS A 11 -14.61 17.30 3.31
C LYS A 11 -13.58 16.28 2.85
N MET A 12 -14.03 15.07 2.55
CA MET A 12 -13.21 14.01 1.97
C MET A 12 -13.51 13.91 0.47
N PHE A 13 -12.45 13.84 -0.32
CA PHE A 13 -12.53 13.63 -1.77
C PHE A 13 -11.83 12.31 -2.10
N PHE A 14 -12.54 11.40 -2.78
CA PHE A 14 -11.97 10.15 -3.25
C PHE A 14 -11.55 10.31 -4.71
N ILE A 15 -10.26 10.14 -4.97
CA ILE A 15 -9.67 10.23 -6.31
C ILE A 15 -8.91 8.93 -6.56
N GLY A 16 -9.68 7.88 -6.88
CA GLY A 16 -9.16 6.55 -7.17
C GLY A 16 -9.37 6.21 -8.64
N TYR A 17 -8.33 5.66 -9.27
CA TYR A 17 -8.38 5.19 -10.64
C TYR A 17 -7.99 3.71 -10.70
N ALA A 18 -8.94 2.85 -11.08
CA ALA A 18 -8.70 1.41 -11.16
C ALA A 18 -7.59 1.10 -12.19
N GLY A 19 -6.65 0.22 -11.82
CA GLY A 19 -5.54 -0.19 -12.67
C GLY A 19 -4.39 0.81 -12.83
N TYR A 20 -4.45 1.96 -12.17
CA TYR A 20 -3.39 2.97 -12.27
C TYR A 20 -2.14 2.58 -11.47
N THR A 21 -1.00 3.05 -11.96
CA THR A 21 0.34 2.95 -11.39
C THR A 21 0.86 4.35 -11.08
N THR A 22 1.99 4.42 -10.38
CA THR A 22 2.70 5.68 -10.18
C THR A 22 3.14 6.34 -11.49
N THR A 23 3.33 5.58 -12.57
CA THR A 23 3.74 6.13 -13.88
C THR A 23 2.58 6.73 -14.65
N ASN A 24 1.42 6.06 -14.69
CA ASN A 24 0.32 6.55 -15.52
C ASN A 24 -0.61 7.56 -14.81
N ILE A 25 -0.56 7.66 -13.48
CA ILE A 25 -1.35 8.64 -12.71
C ILE A 25 -0.79 10.07 -12.75
N GLN A 26 0.39 10.27 -13.32
CA GLN A 26 1.06 11.58 -13.29
C GLN A 26 0.21 12.71 -13.88
N PRO A 27 -0.47 12.56 -15.05
CA PRO A 27 -1.32 13.61 -15.59
C PRO A 27 -2.49 13.99 -14.67
N GLU A 28 -3.14 13.01 -14.04
CA GLU A 28 -4.23 13.19 -13.09
C GLU A 28 -3.73 13.84 -11.80
N PHE A 29 -2.55 13.44 -11.32
CA PHE A 29 -1.90 14.07 -10.18
C PHE A 29 -1.58 15.54 -10.46
N THR A 30 -1.06 15.87 -11.65
CA THR A 30 -0.82 17.26 -12.07
C THR A 30 -2.11 18.07 -12.11
N ARG A 31 -3.20 17.52 -12.67
CA ARG A 31 -4.51 18.19 -12.68
C ARG A 31 -5.04 18.42 -11.26
N LEU A 32 -4.94 17.42 -10.39
CA LEU A 32 -5.33 17.54 -8.99
C LEU A 32 -4.54 18.65 -8.29
N LEU A 33 -3.23 18.72 -8.47
CA LEU A 33 -2.44 19.80 -7.87
C LEU A 33 -2.85 21.18 -8.42
N ALA A 34 -3.16 21.30 -9.71
CA ALA A 34 -3.67 22.55 -10.27
C ALA A 34 -4.98 22.98 -9.57
N ASP A 35 -5.92 22.04 -9.38
CA ASP A 35 -7.18 22.28 -8.68
C ASP A 35 -6.98 22.63 -7.21
N LEU A 36 -6.04 21.97 -6.51
CA LEU A 36 -5.76 22.24 -5.10
C LEU A 36 -5.01 23.55 -4.85
N THR A 37 -4.42 24.13 -5.89
CA THR A 37 -3.57 25.33 -5.77
C THR A 37 -4.21 26.60 -6.33
N THR A 38 -5.47 26.56 -6.76
CA THR A 38 -6.20 27.78 -7.17
C THR A 38 -6.37 28.75 -6.00
N PRO A 39 -6.49 30.08 -6.25
CA PRO A 39 -6.62 31.07 -5.18
C PRO A 39 -7.81 30.87 -4.23
N THR A 40 -8.84 30.15 -4.69
CA THR A 40 -10.06 29.86 -3.92
C THR A 40 -10.08 28.48 -3.27
N SER A 41 -9.02 27.67 -3.47
CA SER A 41 -8.97 26.31 -2.95
C SER A 41 -8.83 26.32 -1.42
N PRO A 42 -9.67 25.60 -0.68
CA PRO A 42 -9.55 25.52 0.77
C PRO A 42 -8.24 24.81 1.16
N PRO A 43 -7.77 24.98 2.42
CA PRO A 43 -6.59 24.27 2.90
C PRO A 43 -6.78 22.75 2.84
N THR A 44 -5.82 22.05 2.22
CA THR A 44 -5.75 20.59 2.25
C THR A 44 -5.12 20.16 3.57
N LEU A 45 -5.92 19.57 4.46
CA LEU A 45 -5.44 19.13 5.77
C LEU A 45 -4.59 17.86 5.66
N LEU A 46 -5.06 16.88 4.88
CA LEU A 46 -4.45 15.57 4.70
C LEU A 46 -4.47 15.17 3.22
N PHE A 47 -3.35 14.62 2.74
CA PHE A 47 -3.21 14.03 1.42
C PHE A 47 -2.75 12.58 1.56
N THR A 48 -3.56 11.62 1.11
CA THR A 48 -3.21 10.20 1.16
C THR A 48 -2.68 9.74 -0.20
N ILE A 49 -1.55 9.05 -0.23
CA ILE A 49 -1.06 8.37 -1.44
C ILE A 49 -1.09 6.88 -1.17
N PHE A 50 -1.96 6.17 -1.88
CA PHE A 50 -2.13 4.72 -1.79
C PHE A 50 -1.95 4.10 -3.17
N LEU A 51 -0.68 3.87 -3.54
CA LEU A 51 -0.25 3.35 -4.84
C LEU A 51 0.75 2.22 -4.62
N GLY A 52 1.10 1.49 -5.69
CA GLY A 52 2.05 0.38 -5.63
C GLY A 52 1.41 -0.99 -5.84
N ALA A 53 0.08 -1.11 -5.65
CA ALA A 53 -0.61 -2.38 -5.81
C ALA A 53 -0.50 -2.93 -7.23
N ASN A 54 -0.61 -2.06 -8.24
CA ASN A 54 -0.41 -2.40 -9.65
C ASN A 54 1.06 -2.34 -10.06
N ASP A 55 1.82 -1.37 -9.56
CA ASP A 55 3.26 -1.19 -9.85
C ASP A 55 4.05 -2.49 -9.57
N ALA A 56 3.77 -3.12 -8.43
CA ALA A 56 4.45 -4.32 -7.96
C ALA A 56 4.05 -5.60 -8.70
N CYS A 57 3.02 -5.59 -9.54
CA CYS A 57 2.57 -6.78 -10.26
C CYS A 57 3.60 -7.19 -11.33
N TYR A 58 3.96 -8.47 -11.41
CA TYR A 58 4.73 -8.96 -12.56
C TYR A 58 3.83 -9.03 -13.79
N ARG A 59 4.22 -8.37 -14.90
CA ARG A 59 3.51 -8.49 -16.21
C ARG A 59 4.08 -9.64 -17.04
N THR A 60 5.39 -9.78 -17.03
CA THR A 60 6.14 -10.86 -17.68
C THR A 60 6.90 -11.64 -16.60
N PRO A 61 7.53 -12.78 -16.92
CA PRO A 61 8.36 -13.48 -15.95
C PRO A 61 9.36 -12.55 -15.27
N ASP A 62 10.05 -11.64 -15.98
CA ASP A 62 11.16 -10.91 -15.35
C ASP A 62 10.91 -9.42 -15.14
N THR A 63 9.66 -8.95 -15.28
CA THR A 63 9.38 -7.51 -15.26
C THR A 63 8.13 -7.15 -14.46
N GLU A 64 8.35 -6.32 -13.45
CA GLU A 64 7.33 -5.62 -12.69
C GLU A 64 6.60 -4.58 -13.57
N ASN A 65 5.37 -4.22 -13.21
CA ASN A 65 4.50 -3.32 -13.96
C ASN A 65 5.12 -1.93 -14.13
N VAL A 66 5.76 -1.45 -13.06
CA VAL A 66 6.60 -0.26 -12.99
C VAL A 66 7.80 -0.63 -12.12
N PRO A 67 9.04 -0.72 -12.62
CA PRO A 67 10.20 -1.13 -11.83
C PRO A 67 10.40 -0.32 -10.54
N LEU A 68 10.88 -0.96 -9.48
CA LEU A 68 11.01 -0.35 -8.15
C LEU A 68 11.77 1.00 -8.14
N PRO A 69 12.86 1.21 -8.92
CA PRO A 69 13.51 2.51 -9.00
C PRO A 69 12.60 3.60 -9.60
N THR A 70 11.85 3.28 -10.65
CA THR A 70 10.89 4.20 -11.29
C THR A 70 9.73 4.53 -10.34
N PHE A 71 9.17 3.53 -9.68
CA PHE A 71 8.15 3.70 -8.64
C PHE A 71 8.63 4.66 -7.54
N THR A 72 9.85 4.44 -7.04
CA THR A 72 10.46 5.27 -6.00
C THR A 72 10.62 6.73 -6.45
N THR A 73 11.11 6.94 -7.67
CA THR A 73 11.28 8.27 -8.26
C THR A 73 9.92 8.98 -8.41
N ASN A 74 8.90 8.28 -8.91
CA ASN A 74 7.57 8.86 -9.06
C ASN A 74 6.98 9.31 -7.72
N LEU A 75 7.09 8.49 -6.67
CA LEU A 75 6.63 8.86 -5.33
C LEU A 75 7.37 10.09 -4.78
N LYS A 76 8.70 10.16 -4.96
CA LYS A 76 9.47 11.35 -4.60
C LYS A 76 8.95 12.61 -5.30
N THR A 77 8.71 12.52 -6.61
CA THR A 77 8.13 13.62 -7.38
C THR A 77 6.79 14.08 -6.81
N PHE A 78 5.91 13.16 -6.43
CA PHE A 78 4.61 13.52 -5.82
C PHE A 78 4.78 14.22 -4.47
N LEU A 79 5.65 13.69 -3.61
CA LEU A 79 5.94 14.26 -2.29
C LEU A 79 6.54 15.66 -2.42
N ASP A 80 7.56 15.81 -3.27
CA ASP A 80 8.25 17.08 -3.49
C ASP A 80 7.28 18.12 -4.05
N ALA A 81 6.42 17.75 -5.00
CA ALA A 81 5.42 18.66 -5.57
C ALA A 81 4.43 19.21 -4.52
N ILE A 82 4.04 18.39 -3.54
CA ILE A 82 3.15 18.83 -2.44
C ILE A 82 3.93 19.67 -1.43
N LEU A 83 5.10 19.20 -1.00
CA LEU A 83 5.87 19.82 0.08
C LEU A 83 6.48 21.16 -0.29
N THR A 84 6.93 21.30 -1.55
CA THR A 84 7.55 22.52 -2.07
C THR A 84 6.56 23.48 -2.70
N SER A 85 5.26 23.13 -2.74
CA SER A 85 4.23 23.99 -3.32
C SER A 85 4.20 25.35 -2.62
N PRO A 86 4.25 26.47 -3.36
CA PRO A 86 4.12 27.80 -2.79
C PRO A 86 2.67 28.13 -2.38
N SER A 87 1.70 27.29 -2.75
CA SER A 87 0.28 27.55 -2.48
C SER A 87 -0.02 27.50 -0.98
N PRO A 88 -0.71 28.52 -0.43
CA PRO A 88 -1.18 28.50 0.95
C PRO A 88 -2.02 27.27 1.28
N SER A 89 -2.76 26.74 0.30
CA SER A 89 -3.65 25.58 0.47
C SER A 89 -2.90 24.28 0.74
N LEU A 90 -1.62 24.18 0.35
CA LEU A 90 -0.77 23.00 0.56
C LEU A 90 0.31 23.19 1.64
N LYS A 91 0.50 24.41 2.13
CA LYS A 91 1.61 24.77 3.05
C LYS A 91 1.64 23.95 4.34
N ALA A 92 0.47 23.62 4.89
CA ALA A 92 0.33 22.87 6.14
C ALA A 92 -0.11 21.41 5.94
N THR A 93 -0.26 20.95 4.69
CA THR A 93 -0.77 19.61 4.38
C THR A 93 0.10 18.54 5.01
N LYS A 94 -0.55 17.60 5.71
CA LYS A 94 0.05 16.34 6.14
C LYS A 94 -0.12 15.30 5.04
N ILE A 95 0.87 14.43 4.86
CA ILE A 95 0.88 13.41 3.83
C ILE A 95 0.97 12.04 4.50
N LEU A 96 0.05 11.15 4.15
CA LEU A 96 0.05 9.75 4.58
C LEU A 96 0.39 8.87 3.37
N LEU A 97 1.54 8.22 3.40
CA LEU A 97 1.90 7.18 2.45
C LEU A 97 1.40 5.84 2.96
N ILE A 98 0.50 5.20 2.22
CA ILE A 98 -0.08 3.91 2.59
C ILE A 98 0.61 2.82 1.76
N THR A 99 1.18 1.81 2.43
CA THR A 99 1.84 0.70 1.73
C THR A 99 0.83 -0.13 0.94
N PRO A 100 1.17 -0.65 -0.26
CA PRO A 100 0.28 -1.55 -1.00
C PRO A 100 -0.05 -2.79 -0.15
N PRO A 101 -1.29 -3.30 -0.20
CA PRO A 101 -1.67 -4.48 0.58
C PRO A 101 -1.08 -5.78 -0.02
N PRO A 102 -1.10 -6.89 0.74
CA PRO A 102 -0.92 -8.23 0.20
C PRO A 102 -1.97 -8.58 -0.85
N ILE A 103 -1.72 -9.69 -1.52
CA ILE A 103 -2.70 -10.36 -2.39
C ILE A 103 -3.06 -11.69 -1.77
N ASN A 104 -4.26 -12.17 -2.09
CA ASN A 104 -4.71 -13.50 -1.72
C ASN A 104 -4.66 -14.40 -2.95
N ILE A 105 -3.55 -15.09 -3.13
CA ILE A 105 -3.39 -16.08 -4.19
C ILE A 105 -4.09 -17.36 -3.73
N PRO A 106 -5.04 -17.91 -4.50
CA PRO A 106 -5.65 -19.19 -4.19
C PRO A 106 -4.58 -20.27 -4.00
N SER A 107 -4.75 -21.13 -3.00
CA SER A 107 -3.81 -22.24 -2.80
C SER A 107 -3.86 -23.21 -3.99
N PRO A 108 -2.80 -23.99 -4.24
CA PRO A 108 -2.84 -25.04 -5.25
C PRO A 108 -3.92 -26.11 -4.99
N GLU A 109 -4.40 -26.26 -3.74
CA GLU A 109 -5.55 -27.12 -3.41
C GLU A 109 -6.87 -26.54 -3.96
N THR A 110 -7.06 -25.22 -3.91
CA THR A 110 -8.28 -24.54 -4.38
C THR A 110 -8.21 -24.16 -5.86
N SER A 111 -7.01 -24.01 -6.42
CA SER A 111 -6.74 -23.73 -7.82
C SER A 111 -5.44 -24.43 -8.28
N PRO A 112 -5.50 -25.71 -8.69
CA PRO A 112 -4.31 -26.45 -9.11
C PRO A 112 -3.57 -25.73 -10.23
N GLN A 113 -2.34 -25.33 -9.95
CA GLN A 113 -1.45 -24.73 -10.95
C GLN A 113 -1.05 -25.81 -11.97
N PRO A 114 -0.91 -25.47 -13.27
CA PRO A 114 -0.28 -26.38 -14.21
C PRO A 114 1.11 -26.77 -13.69
N ALA A 115 1.51 -28.03 -13.90
CA ALA A 115 2.72 -28.67 -13.37
C ALA A 115 4.07 -28.04 -13.83
N ASP A 116 4.02 -26.84 -14.41
CA ASP A 116 5.10 -26.19 -15.13
C ASP A 116 6.10 -25.45 -14.22
N PHE A 117 5.85 -25.37 -12.91
CA PHE A 117 6.79 -24.79 -11.94
C PHE A 117 7.34 -25.86 -10.99
N PRO A 118 8.58 -26.35 -11.17
CA PRO A 118 9.19 -27.31 -10.26
C PRO A 118 9.41 -26.75 -8.85
N ASN A 119 9.41 -25.41 -8.69
CA ASN A 119 9.42 -24.72 -7.41
C ASN A 119 8.24 -23.73 -7.33
N PRO A 120 7.30 -23.87 -6.37
CA PRO A 120 6.17 -22.96 -6.20
C PRO A 120 6.56 -21.48 -6.04
N LYS A 121 7.77 -21.20 -5.54
CA LYS A 121 8.31 -19.83 -5.40
C LYS A 121 8.68 -19.18 -6.74
N ASP A 122 8.80 -19.94 -7.82
CA ASP A 122 9.03 -19.41 -9.16
C ASP A 122 7.72 -18.95 -9.84
N SER A 123 6.56 -19.30 -9.26
CA SER A 123 5.26 -18.91 -9.77
C SER A 123 5.11 -17.38 -9.81
N ARG A 124 4.41 -16.89 -10.84
CA ARG A 124 4.10 -15.46 -10.98
C ARG A 124 3.34 -14.91 -9.77
N GLY A 125 2.47 -15.71 -9.17
CA GLY A 125 1.71 -15.37 -7.97
C GLY A 125 2.63 -15.05 -6.81
N TYR A 126 3.41 -16.03 -6.35
CA TYR A 126 4.33 -15.85 -5.22
C TYR A 126 5.32 -14.71 -5.45
N ARG A 127 5.86 -14.58 -6.67
CA ARG A 127 6.78 -13.48 -7.02
C ARG A 127 6.09 -12.12 -6.96
N THR A 128 4.83 -12.03 -7.35
CA THR A 128 4.02 -10.81 -7.19
C THR A 128 3.74 -10.50 -5.72
N TYR A 129 3.44 -11.51 -4.89
CA TYR A 129 3.28 -11.35 -3.45
C TYR A 129 4.56 -10.78 -2.81
N ARG A 130 5.72 -11.38 -3.11
CA ARG A 130 7.02 -10.89 -2.63
C ARG A 130 7.38 -9.52 -3.19
N SER A 131 7.02 -9.23 -4.43
CA SER A 131 7.16 -7.90 -5.00
C SER A 131 6.39 -6.86 -4.20
N LYS A 132 5.11 -7.09 -3.92
CA LYS A 132 4.30 -6.15 -3.16
C LYS A 132 4.87 -5.88 -1.75
N LYS A 133 5.44 -6.89 -1.07
CA LYS A 133 6.20 -6.67 0.16
C LYS A 133 7.39 -5.74 -0.04
N ARG A 134 8.22 -5.95 -1.07
CA ARG A 134 9.35 -5.06 -1.38
C ARG A 134 8.90 -3.62 -1.65
N TYR A 135 7.76 -3.44 -2.29
CA TYR A 135 7.20 -2.11 -2.55
C TYR A 135 6.64 -1.46 -1.28
N ALA A 136 6.00 -2.25 -0.40
CA ALA A 136 5.60 -1.80 0.93
C ALA A 136 6.81 -1.33 1.75
N ASP A 137 7.88 -2.11 1.78
CA ASP A 137 9.12 -1.73 2.48
C ASP A 137 9.72 -0.44 1.92
N LYS A 138 9.72 -0.29 0.58
CA LYS A 138 10.20 0.93 -0.06
C LYS A 138 9.34 2.15 0.26
N VAL A 139 8.02 1.99 0.38
CA VAL A 139 7.11 3.06 0.80
C VAL A 139 7.42 3.51 2.23
N LEU A 140 7.66 2.58 3.16
CA LEU A 140 8.01 2.91 4.55
C LEU A 140 9.41 3.55 4.66
N GLU A 141 10.40 3.04 3.93
CA GLU A 141 11.72 3.65 3.84
C GLU A 141 11.63 5.10 3.36
N LEU A 142 10.84 5.33 2.29
CA LEU A 142 10.64 6.67 1.75
C LEU A 142 9.89 7.56 2.73
N ALA A 143 8.83 7.05 3.36
CA ALA A 143 8.08 7.79 4.37
C ALA A 143 9.00 8.25 5.51
N ASN A 144 9.81 7.36 6.06
CA ASN A 144 10.77 7.69 7.13
C ASN A 144 11.78 8.75 6.70
N ALA A 145 12.36 8.63 5.50
CA ALA A 145 13.27 9.64 4.96
C ALA A 145 12.58 11.01 4.83
N TYR A 146 11.31 11.03 4.41
CA TYR A 146 10.54 12.26 4.27
C TYR A 146 10.00 12.81 5.60
N THR A 147 9.75 11.96 6.61
CA THR A 147 9.39 12.38 7.97
C THR A 147 10.43 13.35 8.50
N GLU A 148 11.72 12.99 8.40
CA GLU A 148 12.84 13.79 8.90
C GLU A 148 12.95 15.14 8.17
N VAL A 149 13.01 15.13 6.84
CA VAL A 149 13.23 16.38 6.06
C VAL A 149 12.02 17.31 6.04
N SER A 150 10.81 16.80 6.29
CA SER A 150 9.57 17.57 6.27
C SER A 150 9.13 18.05 7.66
N GLY A 151 9.87 17.74 8.72
CA GLY A 151 9.49 18.05 10.10
C GLY A 151 8.20 17.32 10.52
N GLY A 152 8.05 16.05 10.13
CA GLY A 152 6.90 15.21 10.45
C GLY A 152 5.62 15.59 9.68
N ARG A 153 5.73 16.13 8.46
CA ARG A 153 4.57 16.30 7.58
C ARG A 153 4.23 15.05 6.81
N VAL A 154 5.20 14.20 6.51
CA VAL A 154 5.01 12.90 5.85
C VAL A 154 5.09 11.80 6.91
N VAL A 155 4.19 10.83 6.85
CA VAL A 155 4.19 9.62 7.68
C VAL A 155 3.80 8.40 6.84
N GLY A 156 4.31 7.23 7.19
CA GLY A 156 4.00 5.96 6.54
C GLY A 156 2.99 5.15 7.36
N LEU A 157 2.00 4.56 6.70
CA LEU A 157 1.10 3.55 7.27
C LEU A 157 1.48 2.18 6.70
N ASP A 158 1.96 1.29 7.56
CA ASP A 158 2.27 -0.09 7.20
C ASP A 158 1.00 -0.96 7.11
N PHE A 159 0.22 -0.70 6.08
CA PHE A 159 -1.01 -1.41 5.80
C PHE A 159 -0.76 -2.87 5.38
N TRP A 160 0.36 -3.16 4.70
CA TRP A 160 0.78 -4.53 4.40
C TRP A 160 0.83 -5.38 5.67
N SER A 161 1.62 -4.96 6.67
CA SER A 161 1.80 -5.75 7.89
C SER A 161 0.50 -5.82 8.70
N ALA A 162 -0.28 -4.73 8.73
CA ALA A 162 -1.58 -4.72 9.40
C ALA A 162 -2.54 -5.78 8.80
N VAL A 163 -2.61 -5.90 7.48
CA VAL A 163 -3.47 -6.90 6.82
C VAL A 163 -2.93 -8.32 7.05
N VAL A 164 -1.61 -8.53 6.93
CA VAL A 164 -0.98 -9.83 7.23
C VAL A 164 -1.25 -10.26 8.68
N ASP A 165 -1.10 -9.35 9.63
CA ASP A 165 -1.33 -9.61 11.05
C ASP A 165 -2.79 -10.00 11.32
N ALA A 166 -3.74 -9.26 10.75
CA ALA A 166 -5.16 -9.62 10.84
C ALA A 166 -5.45 -11.01 10.23
N GLY A 167 -4.81 -11.35 9.11
CA GLY A 167 -4.89 -12.69 8.53
C GLY A 167 -4.27 -13.78 9.40
N LEU A 168 -3.15 -13.51 10.07
CA LEU A 168 -2.53 -14.42 11.03
C LEU A 168 -3.39 -14.61 12.27
N GLU A 169 -4.03 -13.55 12.77
CA GLU A 169 -4.99 -13.62 13.88
C GLU A 169 -6.17 -14.56 13.57
N ASP A 170 -6.78 -14.42 12.39
CA ASP A 170 -7.85 -15.33 11.93
C ASP A 170 -7.39 -16.79 11.85
N GLN A 171 -6.09 -17.01 11.59
CA GLN A 171 -5.50 -18.34 11.51
C GLN A 171 -5.03 -18.88 12.87
N GLY A 172 -5.27 -18.15 13.97
CA GLY A 172 -4.83 -18.51 15.32
C GLY A 172 -3.34 -18.31 15.58
N ARG A 173 -2.67 -17.50 14.75
CA ARG A 173 -1.22 -17.27 14.73
C ARG A 173 -0.80 -15.86 15.13
N GLY A 174 -1.74 -15.01 15.56
CA GLY A 174 -1.46 -13.62 15.96
C GLY A 174 -0.53 -13.47 17.18
N GLY A 175 -0.42 -14.50 18.02
CA GLY A 175 0.42 -14.51 19.22
C GLY A 175 1.87 -14.98 19.01
N GLU A 176 2.28 -15.37 17.80
CA GLU A 176 3.66 -15.77 17.52
C GLU A 176 4.59 -14.55 17.64
N VAL A 177 5.62 -14.61 18.49
CA VAL A 177 6.55 -13.51 18.74
C VAL A 177 7.86 -13.73 17.96
N PRO A 178 8.39 -12.72 17.23
CA PRO A 178 9.69 -12.82 16.57
C PRO A 178 10.79 -13.23 17.56
N GLY A 179 11.52 -14.32 17.26
CA GLY A 179 12.66 -14.78 18.05
C GLY A 179 12.34 -15.72 19.23
N SER A 180 11.10 -16.20 19.39
CA SER A 180 10.70 -17.08 20.51
C SER A 180 10.91 -18.58 20.30
N GLY A 181 11.58 -19.00 19.22
CA GLY A 181 12.04 -20.39 19.03
C GLY A 181 10.94 -21.45 18.76
N SER A 182 9.67 -21.06 18.63
CA SER A 182 8.56 -21.99 18.30
C SER A 182 7.67 -21.56 17.12
N GLY A 183 8.03 -20.49 16.41
CA GLY A 183 7.38 -20.05 15.18
C GLY A 183 7.74 -18.60 14.88
N GLU A 184 8.37 -18.34 13.74
CA GLU A 184 8.55 -16.96 13.28
C GLU A 184 7.18 -16.45 12.79
N LYS A 185 6.63 -15.41 13.44
CA LYS A 185 5.35 -14.78 13.06
C LYS A 185 5.25 -14.52 11.56
N TYR A 186 6.39 -14.12 10.97
CA TYR A 186 6.55 -13.86 9.54
C TYR A 186 7.36 -14.95 8.83
N ASP A 187 7.09 -16.22 9.13
CA ASP A 187 7.56 -17.33 8.32
C ASP A 187 7.05 -17.12 6.88
N GLU A 188 7.98 -16.77 5.97
CA GLU A 188 7.69 -16.42 4.58
C GLU A 188 6.96 -17.53 3.83
N ASP A 189 7.12 -18.78 4.28
CA ASP A 189 6.52 -19.96 3.68
C ASP A 189 5.09 -20.20 4.17
N ARG A 190 4.63 -19.44 5.17
CA ARG A 190 3.33 -19.60 5.82
C ARG A 190 2.53 -18.30 5.89
N LEU A 191 2.94 -17.25 5.18
CA LEU A 191 2.21 -15.98 5.21
C LEU A 191 0.83 -16.11 4.53
N PRO A 192 -0.24 -15.52 5.11
CA PRO A 192 -1.56 -15.55 4.50
C PRO A 192 -1.57 -15.07 3.05
N GLY A 193 -2.21 -15.82 2.16
CA GLY A 193 -2.40 -15.45 0.75
C GLY A 193 -1.15 -15.51 -0.14
N CYS A 194 0.00 -16.02 0.34
CA CYS A 194 1.21 -16.08 -0.47
C CYS A 194 1.19 -17.16 -1.58
N GLY A 195 0.20 -18.06 -1.55
CA GLY A 195 -0.03 -19.07 -2.58
C GLY A 195 0.89 -20.30 -2.52
N LEU A 196 1.62 -20.49 -1.41
CA LEU A 196 2.37 -21.71 -1.14
C LEU A 196 1.47 -22.76 -0.47
N ASP A 197 1.75 -24.05 -0.67
CA ASP A 197 0.98 -25.16 -0.09
C ASP A 197 0.99 -25.15 1.45
N THR A 198 2.03 -24.58 2.04
CA THR A 198 2.20 -24.42 3.49
C THR A 198 1.47 -23.20 4.07
N ALA A 199 0.89 -22.37 3.21
CA ALA A 199 0.18 -21.15 3.58
C ALA A 199 -1.34 -21.30 3.40
N LYS A 200 -2.08 -20.57 4.23
CA LYS A 200 -3.54 -20.46 4.10
C LYS A 200 -3.90 -19.17 3.39
N GLU A 201 -5.02 -19.17 2.68
CA GLU A 201 -5.62 -17.96 2.15
C GLU A 201 -6.08 -17.02 3.28
N PHE A 202 -6.27 -15.75 2.95
CA PHE A 202 -7.05 -14.85 3.80
C PHE A 202 -8.50 -15.32 3.87
N ALA A 203 -9.14 -15.13 5.03
CA ALA A 203 -10.54 -15.46 5.20
C ALA A 203 -11.46 -14.60 4.30
N ASP A 204 -12.69 -15.05 4.11
CA ASP A 204 -13.68 -14.33 3.30
C ASP A 204 -13.87 -12.89 3.78
N GLY A 205 -13.94 -11.97 2.82
CA GLY A 205 -14.18 -10.55 3.03
C GLY A 205 -12.93 -9.68 3.17
N TYR A 206 -11.71 -10.23 3.24
CA TYR A 206 -10.49 -9.42 3.10
C TYR A 206 -10.27 -8.94 1.69
N PHE A 207 -10.51 -9.82 0.71
CA PHE A 207 -10.37 -9.54 -0.71
C PHE A 207 -11.62 -9.97 -1.47
N THR A 208 -11.98 -9.26 -2.54
CA THR A 208 -13.12 -9.63 -3.40
C THR A 208 -12.70 -10.52 -4.57
N ASP A 209 -11.47 -10.37 -5.06
CA ASP A 209 -10.93 -11.07 -6.23
C ASP A 209 -9.45 -11.45 -6.06
N GLY A 210 -8.99 -11.49 -4.81
CA GLY A 210 -7.58 -11.73 -4.47
C GLY A 210 -6.68 -10.49 -4.54
N LEU A 211 -7.16 -9.35 -5.02
CA LEU A 211 -6.41 -8.09 -5.10
C LEU A 211 -7.15 -6.91 -4.46
N HIS A 212 -8.41 -6.69 -4.84
CA HIS A 212 -9.22 -5.60 -4.31
C HIS A 212 -9.73 -5.94 -2.92
N LEU A 213 -9.68 -4.95 -2.02
CA LEU A 213 -10.12 -5.13 -0.63
C LEU A 213 -11.63 -5.37 -0.56
N GLY A 214 -12.01 -6.37 0.23
CA GLY A 214 -13.37 -6.54 0.71
C GLY A 214 -13.64 -5.71 1.97
N VAL A 215 -14.85 -5.86 2.52
CA VAL A 215 -15.30 -5.08 3.68
C VAL A 215 -14.41 -5.27 4.91
N ARG A 216 -13.84 -6.47 5.12
CA ARG A 216 -12.90 -6.71 6.22
C ARG A 216 -11.55 -6.06 5.95
N GLY A 217 -11.06 -6.14 4.72
CA GLY A 217 -9.80 -5.52 4.32
C GLY A 217 -9.80 -4.00 4.52
N TYR A 218 -10.90 -3.33 4.20
CA TYR A 218 -11.06 -1.88 4.47
C TYR A 218 -11.23 -1.51 5.96
N ARG A 219 -11.47 -2.48 6.85
CA ARG A 219 -11.66 -2.27 8.30
C ARG A 219 -10.39 -2.49 9.12
N VAL A 220 -9.34 -3.03 8.51
CA VAL A 220 -7.98 -3.08 9.05
C VAL A 220 -7.40 -1.67 9.06
#